data_AF-D8F7P8-F1
#
_entry.id   AF-D8F7P8-F1
#
_cell.length_a   1.000
_cell.length_b   1.000
_cell.length_c   1.000
_cell.angle_alpha   90.00
_cell.angle_beta   90.00
_cell.angle_gamma   90.00
#
_symmetry.space_group_name_H-M   'P 1'
#
loop_
_entity.id
_entity.type
_entity.pdbx_description
1 polymer ?
#
loop_
_entity_poly.entity_id
_entity_poly.type
_entity_poly.pdbx_seq_one_letter_code
_entity_poly.pdbx_strand_id
1 'polypeptide(L)'
;MGPLYKFGWFDFAYSFQIAGLVGFFFGFVLERAGFGDARKLTAIFYLRDFAVLKVMFTAIVVCSLGLLYFSLFGWIDLARVHILPTYIWPQIVGGLILGVGFVMGGYCPTTSIVATVTGKLDGLIFIVGMMLGSIIFAELFPLLQSFYEAGGMGTVRLPDLFHLSPGVIALLISLMALGVYWVAERVEQKFGNPDELPKGSPKAKRIAAGILVLLGLILAVGYPEERYAQKPVTALLPPKGEKATPIEQKTAPVEKPKSASGFKIVEDEGC
;
A
#
# COMPACT_ATOMS: atom_id res chain seq x y z
N MET A 1 -6.71 -4.38 8.45
CA MET A 1 -8.02 -5.06 8.55
C MET A 1 -8.55 -5.26 7.14
N GLY A 2 -8.88 -6.48 6.76
CA GLY A 2 -9.36 -6.79 5.41
C GLY A 2 -10.70 -6.10 5.12
N PRO A 3 -11.00 -5.71 3.87
CA PRO A 3 -12.27 -5.11 3.48
C PRO A 3 -13.50 -5.98 3.84
N LEU A 4 -13.28 -7.30 3.94
CA LEU A 4 -14.30 -8.31 4.24
C LEU A 4 -14.86 -8.23 5.67
N TYR A 5 -14.17 -7.58 6.61
CA TYR A 5 -14.70 -7.35 7.97
C TYR A 5 -15.95 -6.47 7.95
N LYS A 6 -16.05 -5.56 6.98
CA LYS A 6 -17.15 -4.59 6.87
C LYS A 6 -18.43 -5.19 6.29
N PHE A 7 -18.36 -6.39 5.72
CA PHE A 7 -19.52 -7.12 5.21
C PHE A 7 -20.20 -7.97 6.29
N GLY A 8 -19.62 -8.10 7.49
CA GLY A 8 -20.24 -8.85 8.61
C GLY A 8 -20.15 -10.38 8.48
N TRP A 9 -19.31 -10.89 7.57
CA TRP A 9 -19.22 -12.33 7.27
C TRP A 9 -18.20 -13.09 8.13
N PHE A 10 -17.33 -12.41 8.87
CA PHE A 10 -16.23 -13.04 9.62
C PHE A 10 -16.12 -12.50 11.05
N ASP A 11 -15.95 -13.42 12.00
CA ASP A 11 -15.64 -13.13 13.41
C ASP A 11 -14.29 -12.40 13.55
N PHE A 12 -14.09 -11.63 14.63
CA PHE A 12 -12.85 -10.90 14.92
C PHE A 12 -11.64 -11.84 14.92
N ALA A 13 -11.79 -13.03 15.51
CA ALA A 13 -10.73 -14.05 15.54
C ALA A 13 -10.28 -14.49 14.14
N TYR A 14 -11.24 -14.67 13.22
CA TYR A 14 -10.95 -15.14 11.86
C TYR A 14 -10.20 -14.08 11.04
N SER A 15 -10.49 -12.79 11.28
CA SER A 15 -9.80 -11.69 10.62
C SER A 15 -8.32 -11.59 11.02
N PHE A 16 -7.96 -11.87 12.29
CA PHE A 16 -6.56 -11.93 12.72
C PHE A 16 -5.83 -13.14 12.14
N GLN A 17 -6.49 -14.29 12.05
CA GLN A 17 -5.93 -15.50 11.46
C GLN A 17 -5.60 -15.28 9.98
N ILE A 18 -6.52 -14.73 9.20
CA ILE A 18 -6.27 -14.40 7.79
C ILE A 18 -5.16 -13.36 7.66
N ALA A 19 -5.15 -12.31 8.50
CA ALA A 19 -4.09 -11.30 8.47
C ALA A 19 -2.71 -11.89 8.75
N GLY A 20 -2.60 -12.78 9.74
CA GLY A 20 -1.37 -13.50 10.06
C GLY A 20 -0.92 -14.42 8.92
N LEU A 21 -1.86 -15.15 8.32
CA LEU A 21 -1.58 -16.05 7.20
C LEU A 21 -1.13 -15.28 5.94
N VAL A 22 -1.81 -14.19 5.58
CA VAL A 22 -1.42 -13.32 4.46
C VAL A 22 -0.04 -12.68 4.73
N GLY A 23 0.22 -12.22 5.95
CA GLY A 23 1.51 -11.69 6.36
C GLY A 23 2.64 -12.73 6.24
N PHE A 24 2.38 -13.97 6.66
CA PHE A 24 3.32 -15.08 6.52
C PHE A 24 3.64 -15.39 5.06
N PHE A 25 2.62 -15.54 4.20
CA PHE A 25 2.83 -15.78 2.77
C PHE A 25 3.55 -14.62 2.08
N PHE A 26 3.22 -13.39 2.45
CA PHE A 26 3.90 -12.20 1.92
C PHE A 26 5.39 -12.18 2.31
N GLY A 27 5.70 -12.40 3.59
CA GLY A 27 7.10 -12.50 4.07
C GLY A 27 7.86 -13.65 3.41
N PHE A 28 7.22 -14.82 3.26
CA PHE A 28 7.81 -15.97 2.59
C PHE A 28 8.15 -15.68 1.12
N VAL A 29 7.27 -15.00 0.39
CA VAL A 29 7.52 -14.61 -1.01
C VAL A 29 8.66 -13.59 -1.10
N LEU A 30 8.73 -12.62 -0.18
CA LEU A 30 9.82 -11.63 -0.14
C LEU A 30 11.19 -12.26 0.16
N GLU A 31 11.23 -13.22 1.09
CA GLU A 31 12.44 -13.98 1.41
C GLU A 31 12.87 -14.84 0.22
N ARG A 32 11.93 -15.56 -0.42
CA ARG A 32 12.19 -16.33 -1.64
C ARG A 32 12.64 -15.46 -2.82
N ALA A 33 12.21 -14.21 -2.90
CA ALA A 33 12.68 -13.25 -3.89
C ALA A 33 14.11 -12.73 -3.60
N GLY A 34 14.65 -13.00 -2.42
CA GLY A 34 15.96 -12.54 -1.98
C GLY A 34 15.98 -11.06 -1.55
N PHE A 35 14.81 -10.47 -1.27
CA PHE A 35 14.73 -9.07 -0.80
C PHE A 35 15.12 -8.90 0.68
N GLY A 36 15.49 -9.98 1.36
CA GLY A 36 16.16 -9.91 2.65
C GLY A 36 17.63 -9.45 2.55
N ASP A 37 18.19 -9.16 1.37
CA ASP A 37 19.57 -8.69 1.21
C ASP A 37 19.68 -7.21 0.81
N ALA A 38 20.34 -6.42 1.66
CA ALA A 38 20.62 -5.01 1.40
C ALA A 38 21.38 -4.77 0.09
N ARG A 39 22.30 -5.68 -0.30
CA ARG A 39 23.09 -5.53 -1.53
C ARG A 39 22.19 -5.61 -2.76
N LYS A 40 21.21 -6.50 -2.73
CA LYS A 40 20.25 -6.67 -3.83
C LYS A 40 19.30 -5.47 -3.93
N LEU A 41 18.88 -4.93 -2.80
CA LEU A 41 18.01 -3.74 -2.76
C LEU A 41 18.73 -2.47 -3.19
N THR A 42 20.01 -2.30 -2.84
CA THR A 42 20.81 -1.12 -3.21
C THR A 42 21.42 -1.22 -4.61
N ALA A 43 21.50 -2.42 -5.21
CA ALA A 43 22.03 -2.65 -6.55
C ALA A 43 21.34 -1.82 -7.65
N ILE A 44 20.07 -1.43 -7.43
CA ILE A 44 19.34 -0.51 -8.31
C ILE A 44 20.00 0.87 -8.43
N PHE A 45 20.53 1.40 -7.32
CA PHE A 45 21.23 2.70 -7.32
C PHE A 45 22.60 2.61 -7.98
N TYR A 46 23.19 1.41 -7.97
CA TYR A 46 24.44 1.12 -8.68
C TYR A 46 24.22 0.67 -10.14
N LEU A 47 22.97 0.68 -10.62
CA LEU A 47 22.58 0.27 -11.97
C LEU A 47 23.04 -1.16 -12.35
N ARG A 48 23.25 -2.04 -11.36
CA ARG A 48 23.68 -3.44 -11.58
C ARG A 48 22.51 -4.40 -11.75
N ASP A 49 21.49 -4.27 -10.90
CA ASP A 49 20.32 -5.16 -10.89
C ASP A 49 19.03 -4.33 -10.81
N PHE A 50 18.13 -4.50 -11.79
CA PHE A 50 16.82 -3.84 -11.85
C PHE A 50 15.66 -4.77 -11.45
N ALA A 51 15.95 -5.94 -10.86
CA ALA A 51 14.94 -6.89 -10.41
C ALA A 51 13.92 -6.26 -9.46
N VAL A 52 14.37 -5.43 -8.50
CA VAL A 52 13.49 -4.75 -7.53
C VAL A 52 12.47 -3.87 -8.24
N LEU A 53 12.93 -3.06 -9.19
CA LEU A 53 12.09 -2.15 -9.96
C LEU A 53 11.06 -2.94 -10.78
N LYS A 54 11.48 -4.01 -11.46
CA LYS A 54 10.56 -4.87 -12.22
C LYS A 54 9.49 -5.50 -11.33
N VAL A 55 9.86 -6.08 -10.19
CA VAL A 55 8.90 -6.73 -9.29
C VAL A 55 7.91 -5.71 -8.72
N MET A 56 8.38 -4.54 -8.26
CA MET A 56 7.52 -3.50 -7.70
C MET A 56 6.51 -2.97 -8.74
N PHE A 57 6.95 -2.66 -9.97
CA PHE A 57 6.02 -2.23 -11.02
C PHE A 57 4.99 -3.31 -11.37
N THR A 58 5.41 -4.57 -11.49
CA THR A 58 4.44 -5.66 -11.75
C THR A 58 3.44 -5.83 -10.61
N ALA A 59 3.89 -5.72 -9.35
CA ALA A 59 3.01 -5.79 -8.19
C ALA A 59 2.00 -4.63 -8.19
N ILE A 60 2.44 -3.40 -8.51
CA ILE A 60 1.56 -2.24 -8.65
C ILE A 60 0.48 -2.50 -9.70
N VAL A 61 0.86 -2.96 -10.90
CA VAL A 61 -0.13 -3.21 -11.96
C VAL A 61 -1.11 -4.32 -11.58
N VAL A 62 -0.62 -5.43 -11.04
CA VAL A 62 -1.47 -6.55 -10.60
C VAL A 62 -2.43 -6.11 -9.50
N CYS A 63 -1.97 -5.32 -8.52
CA CYS A 63 -2.83 -4.75 -7.48
C CYS A 63 -3.86 -3.77 -8.04
N SER A 64 -3.46 -2.85 -8.92
CA SER A 64 -4.38 -1.87 -9.52
C SER A 64 -5.46 -2.54 -10.38
N LEU A 65 -5.08 -3.49 -11.24
CA LEU A 65 -6.04 -4.27 -12.04
C LEU A 65 -6.91 -5.15 -11.14
N GLY A 66 -6.31 -5.85 -10.18
CA GLY A 66 -7.02 -6.72 -9.24
C GLY A 66 -8.08 -5.98 -8.44
N LEU A 67 -7.76 -4.80 -7.91
CA LEU A 67 -8.72 -3.96 -7.18
C LEU A 67 -9.90 -3.53 -8.06
N LEU A 68 -9.66 -3.15 -9.32
CA LEU A 68 -10.73 -2.78 -10.24
C LEU A 68 -11.60 -3.98 -10.65
N TYR A 69 -10.99 -5.14 -10.89
CA TYR A 69 -11.75 -6.37 -11.16
C TYR A 69 -12.59 -6.79 -9.95
N PHE A 70 -12.05 -6.79 -8.74
CA PHE A 70 -12.83 -7.08 -7.55
C PHE A 70 -13.95 -6.06 -7.30
N SER A 71 -13.78 -4.81 -7.75
CA SER A 71 -14.85 -3.83 -7.76
C SER A 71 -15.96 -4.17 -8.76
N LEU A 72 -15.60 -4.61 -9.98
CA LEU A 72 -16.58 -5.05 -10.99
C LEU A 72 -17.43 -6.22 -10.49
N PHE A 73 -16.81 -7.19 -9.83
CA PHE A 73 -17.51 -8.32 -9.22
C PHE A 73 -18.32 -7.95 -7.96
N GLY A 74 -18.24 -6.70 -7.49
CA GLY A 74 -18.96 -6.22 -6.31
C GLY A 74 -18.41 -6.74 -4.98
N TRP A 75 -17.21 -7.33 -4.98
CA TRP A 75 -16.56 -7.86 -3.77
C TRP A 75 -15.88 -6.77 -2.95
N ILE A 76 -15.46 -5.68 -3.60
CA ILE A 76 -14.81 -4.53 -2.95
C ILE A 76 -15.53 -3.24 -3.35
N ASP A 77 -16.02 -2.52 -2.35
CA ASP A 77 -16.56 -1.17 -2.51
C ASP A 77 -15.42 -0.15 -2.35
N LEU A 78 -15.04 0.51 -3.46
CA LEU A 78 -14.00 1.54 -3.47
C LEU A 78 -14.36 2.77 -2.64
N ALA A 79 -15.64 3.04 -2.37
CA ALA A 79 -16.07 4.13 -1.51
C ALA A 79 -15.73 3.89 -0.03
N ARG A 80 -15.49 2.63 0.35
CA ARG A 80 -15.10 2.26 1.72
C ARG A 80 -13.58 2.14 1.89
N VAL A 81 -12.81 2.20 0.81
CA VAL A 81 -11.35 2.22 0.84
C VAL A 81 -10.89 3.58 1.35
N HIS A 82 -10.14 3.57 2.45
CA HIS A 82 -9.58 4.79 3.01
C HIS A 82 -8.39 5.24 2.17
N ILE A 83 -8.51 6.41 1.54
CA ILE A 83 -7.43 7.03 0.78
C ILE A 83 -6.85 8.15 1.63
N LEU A 84 -5.53 8.16 1.77
CA LEU A 84 -4.86 9.18 2.54
C LEU A 84 -4.94 10.53 1.80
N PRO A 85 -5.21 11.63 2.53
CA PRO A 85 -5.15 12.97 1.96
C PRO A 85 -3.75 13.27 1.42
N THR A 86 -3.71 14.00 0.31
CA THR A 86 -2.50 14.39 -0.38
C THR A 86 -2.02 15.73 0.16
N TYR A 87 -0.86 15.70 0.82
CA TYR A 87 -0.14 16.89 1.26
C TYR A 87 1.19 16.96 0.53
N ILE A 88 1.29 17.83 -0.47
CA ILE A 88 2.41 17.81 -1.43
C ILE A 88 3.75 18.08 -0.74
N TRP A 89 3.82 19.13 0.08
CA TRP A 89 5.06 19.54 0.75
C TRP A 89 5.61 18.48 1.72
N PRO A 90 4.84 17.99 2.70
CA PRO A 90 5.34 16.98 3.62
C PRO A 90 5.54 15.63 2.93
N GLN A 91 4.81 15.29 1.86
CA GLN A 91 5.07 14.07 1.09
C GLN A 91 6.41 14.12 0.35
N ILE A 92 6.78 15.27 -0.24
CA ILE A 92 8.08 15.44 -0.90
C ILE A 92 9.21 15.35 0.14
N VAL A 93 9.10 16.09 1.25
CA VAL A 93 10.14 16.10 2.29
C VAL A 93 10.24 14.73 2.97
N GLY A 94 9.11 14.13 3.34
CA GLY A 94 9.06 12.80 3.94
C GLY A 94 9.59 11.72 3.00
N GLY A 95 9.23 11.80 1.70
CA GLY A 95 9.74 10.91 0.67
C GLY A 95 11.24 11.04 0.46
N LEU A 96 11.80 12.25 0.53
CA LEU A 96 13.23 12.49 0.45
C LEU A 96 13.96 11.90 1.67
N ILE A 97 13.46 12.14 2.88
CA ILE A 97 14.05 11.60 4.12
C ILE A 97 14.02 10.07 4.11
N LEU A 98 12.89 9.47 3.74
CA LEU A 98 12.77 8.02 3.58
C LEU A 98 13.70 7.49 2.49
N GLY A 99 13.84 8.21 1.37
CA GLY A 99 14.76 7.84 0.30
C GLY A 99 16.22 7.83 0.75
N VAL A 100 16.66 8.87 1.48
CA VAL A 100 18.00 8.93 2.07
C VAL A 100 18.19 7.80 3.09
N GLY A 101 17.21 7.55 3.94
CA GLY A 101 17.22 6.41 4.88
C GLY A 101 17.31 5.06 4.17
N PHE A 102 16.62 4.88 3.05
CA PHE A 102 16.67 3.66 2.23
C PHE A 102 18.04 3.46 1.59
N VAL A 103 18.67 4.52 1.08
CA VAL A 103 20.03 4.44 0.50
C VAL A 103 21.08 4.13 1.56
N MET A 104 20.99 4.74 2.74
CA MET A 104 21.94 4.51 3.84
C MET A 104 21.75 3.14 4.50
N GLY A 105 20.50 2.73 4.74
CA GLY A 105 20.18 1.49 5.45
C GLY A 105 20.05 0.26 4.55
N GLY A 106 19.84 0.46 3.25
CA GLY A 106 19.69 -0.62 2.27
C GLY A 106 18.42 -1.47 2.41
N TYR A 107 17.49 -1.08 3.28
CA TYR A 107 16.22 -1.78 3.50
C TYR A 107 15.05 -0.80 3.50
N CYS A 108 13.90 -1.26 2.99
CA CYS A 108 12.61 -0.61 3.16
C CYS A 108 11.91 -1.19 4.41
N PRO A 109 10.84 -0.53 4.93
CA PRO A 109 10.29 -0.88 6.24
C PRO A 109 9.75 -2.32 6.33
N THR A 110 9.34 -2.90 5.20
CA THR A 110 8.88 -4.28 5.13
C THR A 110 10.05 -5.27 4.99
N THR A 111 11.03 -4.97 4.14
CA THR A 111 12.17 -5.87 3.90
C THR A 111 13.10 -5.94 5.11
N SER A 112 13.15 -4.90 5.94
CA SER A 112 13.94 -4.93 7.18
C SER A 112 13.40 -6.00 8.15
N ILE A 113 12.09 -6.16 8.26
CA ILE A 113 11.46 -7.21 9.09
C ILE A 113 11.83 -8.58 8.56
N VAL A 114 11.74 -8.79 7.24
CA VAL A 114 12.14 -10.05 6.60
C VAL A 114 13.63 -10.34 6.86
N ALA A 115 14.51 -9.35 6.67
CA ALA A 115 15.95 -9.50 6.90
C ALA A 115 16.28 -9.84 8.37
N THR A 116 15.58 -9.23 9.33
CA THR A 116 15.76 -9.54 10.76
C THR A 116 15.35 -10.97 11.09
N VAL A 117 14.23 -11.45 10.55
CA VAL A 117 13.76 -12.83 10.77
C VAL A 117 14.71 -13.85 10.12
N THR A 118 15.33 -13.51 8.99
CA THR A 118 16.38 -14.31 8.33
C THR A 118 17.71 -14.31 9.10
N GLY A 119 17.82 -13.55 10.20
CA GLY A 119 19.00 -13.51 11.06
C GLY A 119 20.05 -12.49 10.65
N LYS A 120 19.71 -11.53 9.77
CA LYS A 120 20.62 -10.44 9.40
C LYS A 120 20.57 -9.32 10.43
N LEU A 121 21.71 -9.05 11.05
CA LEU A 121 21.91 -7.97 12.02
C LEU A 121 21.62 -6.59 11.41
N ASP A 122 21.93 -6.38 10.13
CA ASP A 122 21.70 -5.10 9.45
C ASP A 122 20.21 -4.72 9.45
N GLY A 123 19.32 -5.69 9.25
CA GLY A 123 17.87 -5.48 9.31
C GLY A 123 17.40 -5.11 10.72
N LEU A 124 17.98 -5.74 11.75
CA LEU A 124 17.63 -5.47 13.15
C LEU A 124 18.01 -4.03 13.55
N ILE A 125 19.21 -3.59 13.17
CA ILE A 125 19.66 -2.21 13.43
C ILE A 125 18.72 -1.21 12.73
N PHE A 126 18.30 -1.51 11.49
CA PHE A 126 17.36 -0.67 10.76
C PHE A 126 15.99 -0.57 11.44
N ILE A 127 15.45 -1.68 11.97
CA ILE A 127 14.17 -1.68 12.70
C ILE A 127 14.27 -0.81 13.96
N VAL A 128 15.36 -0.94 14.73
CA VAL A 128 15.58 -0.12 15.92
C VAL A 128 15.68 1.36 15.54
N GLY A 129 16.44 1.69 14.49
CA GLY A 129 16.54 3.05 13.97
C GLY A 129 15.20 3.61 13.51
N MET A 130 14.37 2.80 12.84
CA MET A 130 13.02 3.18 12.43
C MET A 130 12.10 3.42 13.62
N MET A 131 12.13 2.56 14.64
CA MET A 131 11.33 2.74 15.86
C MET A 131 11.73 4.02 16.60
N LEU A 132 13.03 4.26 16.79
CA LEU A 132 13.52 5.49 17.40
C LEU A 132 13.14 6.72 16.58
N GLY A 133 13.31 6.67 15.26
CA GLY A 133 12.91 7.74 14.36
C GLY A 133 11.42 8.06 14.43
N SER A 134 10.57 7.04 14.52
CA SER A 134 9.12 7.21 14.67
C SER A 134 8.75 7.85 16.01
N ILE A 135 9.44 7.50 17.10
CA ILE A 135 9.20 8.08 18.43
C ILE A 135 9.64 9.55 18.44
N ILE A 136 10.83 9.84 17.92
CA ILE A 136 11.36 11.21 17.82
C ILE A 136 10.41 12.07 16.96
N PHE A 137 9.92 11.52 15.84
CA PHE A 137 8.95 12.22 15.00
C PHE A 137 7.64 12.49 15.74
N ALA A 138 7.15 11.56 16.56
CA ALA A 138 5.92 11.75 17.34
C ALA A 138 6.05 12.90 18.36
N GLU A 139 7.19 13.02 19.04
CA GLU A 139 7.47 14.12 19.98
C GLU A 139 7.70 15.46 19.27
N LEU A 140 8.27 15.43 18.07
CA LEU A 140 8.54 16.63 17.27
C LEU A 140 7.30 17.08 16.46
N PHE A 141 6.31 16.21 16.30
CA PHE A 141 5.07 16.48 15.57
C PHE A 141 4.38 17.81 15.94
N PRO A 142 4.18 18.19 17.22
CA PRO A 142 3.55 19.48 17.57
C PRO A 142 4.30 20.70 17.01
N LEU A 143 5.62 20.61 16.84
CA LEU A 143 6.43 21.69 16.25
C LEU A 143 6.34 21.68 14.72
N LEU A 144 6.17 20.51 14.11
CA LEU A 144 6.03 20.35 12.65
C LEU A 144 4.59 20.45 12.16
N GLN A 145 3.58 20.56 13.02
CA GLN A 145 2.17 20.56 12.63
C GLN A 145 1.87 21.61 11.55
N SER A 146 2.41 22.82 11.71
CA SER A 146 2.25 23.92 10.74
C SER A 146 2.81 23.61 9.35
N PHE A 147 3.88 22.81 9.29
CA PHE A 147 4.48 22.34 8.05
C PHE A 147 3.79 21.07 7.50
N TYR A 148 3.27 20.22 8.38
CA TYR A 148 2.60 18.97 8.03
C TYR A 148 1.22 19.21 7.41
N GLU A 149 0.51 20.27 7.84
CA GLU A 149 -0.77 20.67 7.24
C GLU A 149 -0.60 21.56 5.99
N ALA A 150 0.64 21.97 5.68
CA ALA A 150 0.92 22.85 4.54
C ALA A 150 0.68 22.13 3.21
N GLY A 151 -0.15 22.75 2.35
CA GLY A 151 -0.43 22.23 1.01
C GLY A 151 -1.40 21.04 0.98
N GLY A 152 -2.34 20.98 1.93
CA GLY A 152 -3.43 20.01 1.90
C GLY A 152 -4.31 20.20 0.66
N MET A 153 -4.25 19.25 -0.26
CA MET A 153 -5.02 19.24 -1.51
C MET A 153 -6.25 18.32 -1.43
N GLY A 154 -6.52 17.78 -0.24
CA GLY A 154 -7.56 16.75 -0.05
C GLY A 154 -7.13 15.39 -0.61
N THR A 155 -8.08 14.48 -0.81
CA THR A 155 -7.79 13.16 -1.40
C THR A 155 -7.82 13.27 -2.93
N VAL A 156 -6.69 13.60 -3.55
CA VAL A 156 -6.59 13.68 -5.01
C VAL A 156 -6.26 12.29 -5.56
N ARG A 157 -7.13 11.76 -6.42
CA ARG A 157 -6.89 10.50 -7.14
C ARG A 157 -6.45 10.81 -8.57
N LEU A 158 -5.69 9.89 -9.18
CA LEU A 158 -5.28 10.02 -10.59
C LEU A 158 -6.48 10.21 -11.55
N PRO A 159 -7.62 9.50 -11.38
CA PRO A 159 -8.82 9.72 -12.20
C PRO A 159 -9.42 11.12 -12.06
N ASP A 160 -9.39 11.67 -10.85
CA ASP A 160 -9.93 13.01 -10.58
C ASP A 160 -9.04 14.11 -11.18
N LEU A 161 -7.71 13.87 -11.26
CA LEU A 161 -6.75 14.83 -11.79
C LEU A 161 -6.71 14.86 -13.32
N PHE A 162 -6.83 13.69 -13.97
CA PHE A 162 -6.79 13.58 -15.43
C PHE A 162 -8.18 13.63 -16.08
N HIS A 163 -9.27 13.61 -15.29
CA HIS A 163 -10.65 13.49 -15.76
C HIS A 163 -10.86 12.28 -16.70
N LEU A 164 -10.10 11.21 -16.47
CA LEU A 164 -10.14 9.98 -17.25
C LEU A 164 -10.81 8.86 -16.46
N SER A 165 -11.44 7.93 -17.18
CA SER A 165 -12.02 6.75 -16.57
C SER A 165 -10.98 5.94 -15.79
N PRO A 166 -11.34 5.34 -14.64
CA PRO A 166 -10.45 4.49 -13.85
C PRO A 166 -9.88 3.32 -14.67
N GLY A 167 -10.67 2.79 -15.60
CA GLY A 167 -10.24 1.73 -16.52
C GLY A 167 -9.14 2.21 -17.49
N VAL A 168 -9.26 3.43 -18.03
CA VAL A 168 -8.22 4.02 -18.90
C VAL A 168 -6.94 4.30 -18.12
N ILE A 169 -7.04 4.71 -16.86
CA ILE A 169 -5.84 4.91 -16.01
C ILE A 169 -5.15 3.59 -15.70
N ALA A 170 -5.90 2.53 -15.42
CA ALA A 170 -5.31 1.21 -15.25
C ALA A 170 -4.59 0.72 -16.52
N LEU A 171 -5.13 1.02 -17.69
CA LEU A 171 -4.48 0.77 -18.98
C LEU A 171 -3.21 1.61 -19.15
N LEU A 172 -3.24 2.90 -18.83
CA LEU A 172 -2.06 3.78 -18.88
C LEU A 172 -0.95 3.29 -17.92
N ILE A 173 -1.30 2.89 -16.70
CA ILE A 173 -0.35 2.32 -15.73
C ILE A 173 0.25 1.02 -16.26
N SER A 174 -0.56 0.18 -16.90
CA SER A 174 -0.10 -1.06 -17.54
C SER A 174 0.88 -0.78 -18.68
N LEU A 175 0.59 0.19 -19.55
CA LEU A 175 1.49 0.61 -20.63
C LEU A 175 2.78 1.23 -20.08
N MET A 176 2.68 2.07 -19.05
CA MET A 176 3.85 2.65 -18.38
C MET A 176 4.75 1.55 -17.81
N ALA A 177 4.18 0.55 -17.15
CA ALA A 177 4.95 -0.58 -16.62
C ALA A 177 5.67 -1.38 -17.72
N LEU A 178 5.04 -1.57 -18.89
CA LEU A 178 5.71 -2.18 -20.04
C LEU A 178 6.86 -1.32 -20.56
N GLY A 179 6.67 -0.01 -20.64
CA GLY A 179 7.73 0.93 -21.01
C GLY A 179 8.90 0.87 -20.04
N VAL A 180 8.63 0.86 -18.74
CA VAL A 180 9.64 0.73 -17.69
C VAL A 180 10.37 -0.61 -17.77
N TYR A 181 9.65 -1.71 -18.06
CA TYR A 181 10.26 -3.03 -18.24
C TYR A 181 11.21 -3.05 -19.45
N TRP A 182 10.80 -2.41 -20.56
CA TRP A 182 11.60 -2.27 -21.77
C TRP A 182 12.86 -1.42 -21.52
N VAL A 183 12.73 -0.29 -20.82
CA VAL A 183 13.87 0.55 -20.42
C VAL A 183 14.81 -0.23 -19.49
N ALA A 184 14.27 -0.92 -18.49
CA ALA A 184 15.08 -1.71 -17.55
C ALA A 184 15.89 -2.80 -18.28
N GLU A 185 15.27 -3.54 -19.22
CA GLU A 185 16.00 -4.52 -20.04
C GLU A 185 17.08 -3.87 -20.92
N ARG A 186 16.82 -2.68 -21.46
CA ARG A 186 17.79 -1.98 -22.31
C ARG A 186 18.97 -1.43 -21.51
N VAL A 187 18.75 -1.00 -20.27
CA VAL A 187 19.81 -0.55 -19.36
C VAL A 187 20.61 -1.74 -18.84
N GLU A 188 19.96 -2.85 -18.48
CA GLU A 188 20.64 -4.10 -18.08
C GLU A 188 21.51 -4.67 -19.21
N GLN A 189 21.06 -4.63 -20.47
CA GLN A 189 21.88 -5.07 -21.60
C GLN A 189 23.13 -4.20 -21.81
N LYS A 190 23.12 -2.96 -21.32
CA LYS A 190 24.21 -1.99 -21.51
C LYS A 190 25.16 -1.90 -20.32
N PHE A 191 24.66 -2.11 -19.10
CA PHE A 191 25.39 -1.92 -17.84
C PHE A 191 25.40 -3.15 -16.91
N GLY A 192 24.52 -4.12 -17.13
CA GLY A 192 24.35 -5.29 -16.28
C GLY A 192 25.22 -6.48 -16.71
N ASN A 193 25.59 -7.32 -15.74
CA ASN A 193 26.30 -8.57 -16.03
C ASN A 193 25.30 -9.62 -16.55
N PRO A 194 25.58 -10.28 -17.70
CA PRO A 194 24.69 -11.26 -18.32
C PRO A 194 24.45 -12.54 -17.50
N ASP A 195 25.23 -12.76 -16.44
CA ASP A 195 25.21 -13.99 -15.62
C ASP A 195 24.19 -13.97 -14.46
N GLU A 196 23.74 -12.79 -14.00
CA GLU A 196 22.74 -12.66 -12.93
C GLU A 196 21.30 -12.56 -13.45
N LEU A 197 21.12 -12.39 -14.76
CA LEU A 197 19.80 -12.21 -15.36
C LEU A 197 19.07 -13.55 -15.54
N PRO A 198 17.87 -13.75 -14.97
CA PRO A 198 17.08 -14.94 -15.28
C PRO A 198 16.73 -14.93 -16.76
N LYS A 199 17.24 -15.93 -17.50
CA LYS A 199 16.95 -16.18 -18.92
C LYS A 199 15.50 -16.65 -19.09
N GLY A 200 14.54 -15.77 -18.85
CA GLY A 200 13.13 -16.01 -19.14
C GLY A 200 12.87 -16.03 -20.64
N SER A 201 12.04 -16.97 -21.11
CA SER A 201 11.68 -17.07 -22.53
C SER A 201 11.05 -15.76 -23.04
N PRO A 202 11.55 -15.16 -24.13
CA PRO A 202 11.00 -13.92 -24.67
C PRO A 202 9.54 -14.07 -25.10
N LYS A 203 9.09 -15.29 -25.41
CA LYS A 203 7.69 -15.58 -25.73
C LYS A 203 6.79 -15.46 -24.51
N ALA A 204 7.20 -15.97 -23.35
CA ALA A 204 6.41 -15.88 -22.11
C ALA A 204 6.26 -14.42 -21.64
N LYS A 205 7.32 -13.61 -21.78
CA LYS A 205 7.28 -12.17 -21.46
C LYS A 205 6.28 -11.42 -22.36
N ARG A 206 6.29 -11.69 -23.67
CA ARG A 206 5.37 -11.06 -24.63
C ARG A 206 3.92 -11.51 -24.41
N ILE A 207 3.70 -12.78 -24.07
CA ILE A 207 2.36 -13.31 -23.74
C ILE A 207 1.84 -12.66 -22.46
N ALA A 208 2.66 -12.58 -21.40
CA ALA A 208 2.26 -11.91 -20.15
C ALA A 208 1.95 -10.43 -20.36
N ALA A 209 2.78 -9.72 -21.14
CA ALA A 209 2.52 -8.34 -21.53
C ALA A 209 1.20 -8.20 -22.33
N GLY A 210 0.96 -9.10 -23.28
CA GLY A 210 -0.27 -9.12 -24.09
C GLY A 210 -1.51 -9.37 -23.25
N ILE A 211 -1.47 -10.33 -22.32
CA ILE A 211 -2.57 -10.62 -21.39
C ILE A 211 -2.87 -9.41 -20.51
N LEU A 212 -1.83 -8.75 -20.00
CA LEU A 212 -1.96 -7.63 -19.07
C LEU A 212 -2.52 -6.37 -19.74
N VAL A 213 -2.13 -6.11 -21.00
CA VAL A 213 -2.74 -5.06 -21.83
C VAL A 213 -4.18 -5.41 -22.20
N LEU A 214 -4.47 -6.67 -22.52
CA LEU A 214 -5.82 -7.12 -22.87
C LEU A 214 -6.75 -7.01 -21.66
N LEU A 215 -6.30 -7.40 -20.46
CA LEU A 215 -7.02 -7.20 -19.19
C LEU A 215 -7.28 -5.71 -18.94
N GLY A 216 -6.25 -4.87 -19.11
CA GLY A 216 -6.38 -3.41 -18.97
C GLY A 216 -7.36 -2.81 -19.99
N LEU A 217 -7.41 -3.33 -21.20
CA LEU A 217 -8.30 -2.88 -22.27
C LEU A 217 -9.75 -3.33 -22.06
N ILE A 218 -9.97 -4.54 -21.53
CA ILE A 218 -11.29 -4.99 -21.08
C ILE A 218 -11.82 -4.06 -19.98
N LEU A 219 -10.99 -3.68 -19.02
CA LEU A 219 -11.36 -2.70 -17.99
C LEU A 219 -11.59 -1.31 -18.57
N ALA A 220 -10.76 -0.84 -19.51
CA ALA A 220 -10.92 0.47 -20.12
C ALA A 220 -12.24 0.63 -20.89
N VAL A 221 -12.72 -0.45 -21.52
CA VAL A 221 -13.95 -0.45 -22.32
C VAL A 221 -15.19 -0.84 -21.51
N GLY A 222 -15.04 -1.74 -20.54
CA GLY A 222 -16.15 -2.37 -19.82
C GLY A 222 -16.43 -1.84 -18.42
N TYR A 223 -15.64 -0.90 -17.89
CA TYR A 223 -15.82 -0.43 -16.52
C TYR A 223 -16.94 0.64 -16.42
N PRO A 224 -18.05 0.38 -15.72
CA PRO A 224 -19.10 1.37 -15.55
C PRO A 224 -18.66 2.47 -14.58
N GLU A 225 -18.52 3.69 -15.10
CA GLU A 225 -18.13 4.90 -14.35
C GLU A 225 -18.98 5.13 -13.09
N GLU A 226 -20.25 4.73 -13.11
CA GLU A 226 -21.20 4.90 -11.99
C GLU A 226 -20.77 4.17 -10.70
N ARG A 227 -20.02 3.07 -10.82
CA ARG A 227 -19.48 2.33 -9.66
C ARG A 227 -18.25 3.00 -9.04
N TYR A 228 -17.60 3.91 -9.77
CA TYR A 228 -16.50 4.73 -9.27
C TYR A 228 -16.98 6.06 -8.67
N ALA A 229 -18.08 6.59 -9.19
CA ALA A 229 -18.56 7.96 -8.91
C ALA A 229 -19.26 8.17 -7.56
N GLN A 230 -19.31 7.18 -6.65
CA GLN A 230 -19.90 7.44 -5.34
C GLN A 230 -18.95 8.21 -4.41
N LYS A 231 -19.14 9.54 -4.48
CA LYS A 231 -18.69 10.67 -3.64
C LYS A 231 -17.23 11.11 -3.82
N PRO A 232 -16.98 12.16 -4.63
CA PRO A 232 -15.82 13.02 -4.40
C PRO A 232 -15.82 13.52 -2.94
N VAL A 233 -14.72 13.26 -2.25
CA VAL A 233 -14.47 13.65 -0.84
C VAL A 233 -14.19 15.15 -0.70
N THR A 234 -14.45 15.94 -1.75
CA THR A 234 -14.38 17.41 -1.69
C THR A 234 -15.33 17.99 -0.62
N ALA A 235 -16.35 17.25 -0.20
CA ALA A 235 -17.32 17.68 0.81
C ALA A 235 -16.91 17.43 2.28
N LEU A 236 -15.72 16.89 2.56
CA LEU A 236 -15.22 16.68 3.94
C LEU A 236 -14.11 17.66 4.37
N LEU A 237 -13.78 18.65 3.55
CA LEU A 237 -12.96 19.77 4.01
C LEU A 237 -13.85 20.70 4.86
N PRO A 238 -13.58 20.88 6.17
CA PRO A 238 -14.21 21.98 6.88
C PRO A 238 -13.80 23.30 6.21
N PRO A 239 -14.71 24.29 6.11
CA PRO A 239 -14.38 25.58 5.52
C PRO A 239 -13.17 26.18 6.25
N LYS A 240 -12.21 26.68 5.45
CA LYS A 240 -11.04 27.46 5.90
C LYS A 240 -11.52 28.52 6.90
N GLY A 241 -11.31 28.30 8.21
CA GLY A 241 -11.69 29.28 9.22
C GLY A 241 -11.87 28.80 10.65
N GLU A 242 -12.09 27.50 10.92
CA GLU A 242 -12.34 27.05 12.29
C GLU A 242 -11.12 26.36 12.90
N LYS A 243 -10.63 26.94 14.00
CA LYS A 243 -9.50 26.44 14.80
C LYS A 243 -9.80 25.02 15.28
N ALA A 244 -8.80 24.15 15.22
CA ALA A 244 -8.85 22.79 15.74
C ALA A 244 -9.23 22.79 17.23
N THR A 245 -10.47 22.44 17.53
CA THR A 245 -10.88 21.92 18.83
C THR A 245 -10.48 20.45 18.92
N PRO A 246 -10.17 19.94 20.12
CA PRO A 246 -9.55 18.63 20.30
C PRO A 246 -10.42 17.51 19.73
N ILE A 247 -9.76 16.49 19.19
CA ILE A 247 -10.38 15.24 18.76
C ILE A 247 -11.13 14.65 19.96
N GLU A 248 -12.43 14.92 20.06
CA GLU A 248 -13.33 14.17 20.90
C GLU A 248 -13.54 12.83 20.20
N GLN A 249 -12.75 11.84 20.65
CA GLN A 249 -13.07 10.44 20.44
C GLN A 249 -14.52 10.25 20.90
N LYS A 250 -15.44 10.08 19.94
CA LYS A 250 -16.76 9.52 20.24
C LYS A 250 -16.56 8.05 20.59
N THR A 251 -16.15 7.83 21.83
CA THR A 251 -16.23 6.56 22.53
C THR A 251 -17.63 6.01 22.25
N ALA A 252 -17.71 4.83 21.64
CA ALA A 252 -18.95 4.05 21.71
C ALA A 252 -19.34 3.95 23.20
N PRO A 253 -20.63 4.02 23.57
CA PRO A 253 -21.01 4.04 24.99
C PRO A 253 -20.43 2.82 25.70
N VAL A 254 -19.46 3.07 26.58
CA VAL A 254 -19.03 2.11 27.58
C VAL A 254 -20.11 2.12 28.65
N GLU A 255 -21.02 1.16 28.57
CA GLU A 255 -21.95 0.89 29.67
C GLU A 255 -21.13 0.38 30.86
N LYS A 256 -21.01 1.20 31.90
CA LYS A 256 -20.29 0.87 33.13
C LYS A 256 -21.03 -0.29 33.84
N PRO A 257 -20.32 -1.31 34.34
CA PRO A 257 -20.93 -2.32 35.19
C PRO A 257 -21.29 -1.67 36.52
N LYS A 258 -22.59 -1.69 36.88
CA LYS A 258 -23.02 -1.37 38.25
C LYS A 258 -22.61 -2.54 39.15
N SER A 259 -21.80 -2.22 40.15
CA SER A 259 -21.38 -3.14 41.20
C SER A 259 -22.54 -3.53 42.10
N ALA A 260 -22.48 -4.79 42.54
CA ALA A 260 -23.09 -5.41 43.72
C ALA A 260 -24.60 -5.70 43.68
N SER A 261 -24.95 -6.95 43.37
CA SER A 261 -25.46 -7.93 44.36
C SER A 261 -26.15 -9.10 43.65
N GLY A 262 -25.98 -10.31 44.18
CA GLY A 262 -26.96 -11.38 44.00
C GLY A 262 -26.75 -12.30 42.79
N PHE A 263 -26.22 -13.48 43.09
CA PHE A 263 -26.35 -14.71 42.31
C PHE A 263 -27.83 -15.03 42.02
N LYS A 264 -28.20 -15.26 40.74
CA LYS A 264 -29.23 -16.24 40.34
C LYS A 264 -29.22 -16.47 38.81
N ILE A 265 -28.93 -17.70 38.41
CA ILE A 265 -29.23 -18.25 37.09
C ILE A 265 -30.71 -18.66 37.10
N VAL A 266 -31.50 -18.22 36.12
CA VAL A 266 -32.84 -18.71 35.74
C VAL A 266 -32.97 -18.34 34.24
N GLU A 267 -32.86 -19.31 33.31
CA GLU A 267 -33.97 -19.79 32.42
C GLU A 267 -34.65 -18.66 31.64
N ASP A 268 -35.07 -18.72 30.37
CA ASP A 268 -35.09 -19.65 29.24
C ASP A 268 -35.79 -18.83 28.11
N GLU A 269 -35.85 -19.35 26.89
CA GLU A 269 -36.81 -18.99 25.82
C GLU A 269 -36.59 -17.70 24.98
N GLY A 270 -36.04 -17.91 23.77
CA GLY A 270 -36.81 -17.73 22.53
C GLY A 270 -37.21 -16.33 22.05
N CYS A 271 -36.46 -15.79 21.08
CA CYS A 271 -36.90 -15.23 19.79
C CYS A 271 -35.72 -14.56 19.07
#